data_AF-A0A662IST9-F1
#
_entry.id   AF-A0A662IST9-F1
#
_cell.length_a   1.000
_cell.length_b   1.000
_cell.length_c   1.000
_cell.angle_alpha   90.00
_cell.angle_beta   90.00
_cell.angle_gamma   90.00
#
_symmetry.space_group_name_H-M   'P 1'
#
loop_
_entity.id
_entity.type
_entity.pdbx_description
1 polymer ?
#
loop_
_entity_poly.entity_id
_entity_poly.type
_entity_poly.pdbx_seq_one_letter_code
_entity_poly.pdbx_strand_id
1 'polypeptide(L)'
;MEDSIMERKDYVAIVEKYLRRLREARKELLSETTPPTPLPRPRRFWFTHKHYFPYDADFNHVATNKSFCSLAHFLDDLAQEICEACGWQPRRILRAIRRIAAAAEWCRKRAEGRKRHAEEILRQQSRWERELCNQRTLDAIAKLGGA
;
A
#
# COMPACT_ATOMS: atom_id res chain seq x y z
N MET A 1 -39.01 13.37 -6.60
CA MET A 1 -37.67 12.86 -6.24
C MET A 1 -36.78 14.06 -6.16
N GLU A 2 -36.61 14.61 -4.96
CA GLU A 2 -35.62 15.65 -4.71
C GLU A 2 -34.25 14.99 -4.89
N ASP A 3 -33.59 15.27 -6.02
CA ASP A 3 -32.15 15.06 -6.16
C ASP A 3 -31.51 15.88 -5.03
N SER A 4 -31.21 15.20 -3.92
CA SER A 4 -30.48 15.78 -2.79
C SER A 4 -29.17 16.31 -3.34
N ILE A 5 -29.10 17.64 -3.49
CA ILE A 5 -27.89 18.34 -3.89
C ILE A 5 -26.91 18.15 -2.73
N MET A 6 -26.07 17.13 -2.82
CA MET A 6 -24.95 16.95 -1.88
C MET A 6 -24.19 18.27 -1.77
N GLU A 7 -23.98 18.73 -0.54
CA GLU A 7 -23.27 19.97 -0.30
C GLU A 7 -21.77 19.78 -0.57
N ARG A 8 -21.04 20.88 -0.79
CA ARG A 8 -19.58 20.83 -0.97
C ARG A 8 -18.88 20.12 0.19
N LYS A 9 -19.37 20.32 1.41
CA LYS A 9 -18.84 19.66 2.61
C LYS A 9 -18.98 18.14 2.56
N ASP A 10 -20.07 17.63 1.99
CA ASP A 10 -20.28 16.18 1.83
C ASP A 10 -19.27 15.56 0.86
N TYR A 11 -18.98 16.26 -0.24
CA TYR A 11 -17.96 15.80 -1.19
C TYR A 11 -16.58 15.71 -0.54
N VAL A 12 -16.18 16.73 0.22
CA VAL A 12 -14.90 16.76 0.93
C VAL A 12 -14.83 15.61 1.93
N ALA A 13 -15.87 15.42 2.75
CA ALA A 13 -15.92 14.36 3.74
C ALA A 13 -15.80 12.96 3.10
N ILE A 14 -16.45 12.74 1.95
CA ILE A 14 -16.33 11.47 1.22
C ILE A 14 -14.91 11.29 0.67
N VAL A 15 -14.32 12.31 0.02
CA VAL A 15 -12.95 12.20 -0.51
C VAL A 15 -11.95 11.93 0.63
N GLU A 16 -12.06 12.65 1.75
CA GLU A 16 -11.24 12.47 2.95
C GLU A 16 -11.35 11.04 3.48
N LYS A 17 -12.56 10.48 3.56
CA LYS A 17 -12.79 9.08 3.96
C LYS A 17 -11.99 8.09 3.08
N TYR A 18 -11.94 8.32 1.77
CA TYR A 18 -11.16 7.46 0.86
C TYR A 18 -9.66 7.69 0.98
N LEU A 19 -9.21 8.93 1.20
CA LEU A 19 -7.80 9.21 1.49
C LEU A 19 -7.35 8.56 2.82
N ARG A 20 -8.23 8.53 3.83
CA ARG A 20 -7.99 7.82 5.09
C ARG A 20 -7.82 6.31 4.85
N ARG A 21 -8.64 5.71 3.98
CA ARG A 21 -8.48 4.30 3.57
C ARG A 21 -7.14 4.06 2.88
N LEU A 22 -6.70 4.97 2.01
CA LEU A 22 -5.39 4.91 1.39
C LEU A 22 -4.26 5.02 2.44
N ARG A 23 -4.38 5.92 3.43
CA ARG A 23 -3.42 6.05 4.53
C ARG A 23 -3.27 4.76 5.33
N GLU A 24 -4.38 4.11 5.69
CA GLU A 24 -4.31 2.85 6.42
C GLU A 24 -3.71 1.72 5.56
N ALA A 25 -4.13 1.60 4.29
CA ALA A 25 -3.54 0.64 3.36
C ALA A 25 -2.03 0.88 3.13
N ARG A 26 -1.59 2.13 3.14
CA ARG A 26 -0.17 2.50 3.11
C ARG A 26 0.55 2.03 4.38
N LYS A 27 -0.04 2.19 5.58
CA LYS A 27 0.57 1.66 6.81
C LYS A 27 0.77 0.15 6.75
N GLU A 28 -0.22 -0.59 6.24
CA GLU A 28 -0.09 -2.02 5.99
C GLU A 28 1.03 -2.33 4.99
N LEU A 29 1.15 -1.54 3.92
CA LEU A 29 2.22 -1.70 2.95
C LEU A 29 3.62 -1.46 3.53
N LEU A 30 3.75 -0.52 4.45
CA LEU A 30 5.01 -0.14 5.09
C LEU A 30 5.33 -0.98 6.34
N SER A 31 4.41 -1.83 6.81
CA SER A 31 4.70 -2.68 7.97
C SER A 31 5.90 -3.58 7.70
N GLU A 32 6.76 -3.74 8.68
CA GLU A 32 7.87 -4.67 8.60
C GLU A 32 7.36 -6.11 8.45
N THR A 33 8.16 -6.94 7.80
CA THR A 33 7.92 -8.39 7.69
C THR A 33 9.10 -9.11 8.31
N THR A 34 8.85 -10.34 8.79
CA THR A 34 9.90 -11.20 9.33
C THR A 34 9.95 -12.49 8.51
N PRO A 35 11.04 -12.75 7.76
CA PRO A 35 12.22 -11.89 7.57
C PRO A 35 11.91 -10.61 6.76
N PRO A 36 12.79 -9.59 6.83
CA PRO A 36 12.60 -8.35 6.09
C PRO A 36 12.47 -8.60 4.59
N THR A 37 11.38 -8.10 4.01
CA THR A 37 11.15 -8.12 2.55
C THR A 37 11.20 -6.70 2.01
N PRO A 38 11.78 -6.50 0.81
CA PRO A 38 11.90 -5.16 0.23
C PRO A 38 10.51 -4.56 -0.07
N LEU A 39 10.44 -3.23 -0.04
CA LEU A 39 9.24 -2.50 -0.48
C LEU A 39 9.02 -2.68 -1.99
N PRO A 40 7.76 -2.69 -2.46
CA PRO A 40 7.47 -2.81 -3.87
C PRO A 40 7.91 -1.56 -4.62
N ARG A 41 8.25 -1.72 -5.91
CA ARG A 41 8.47 -0.57 -6.79
C ARG A 41 7.20 0.30 -6.85
N PRO A 42 7.31 1.63 -6.64
CA PRO A 42 6.17 2.53 -6.71
C PRO A 42 5.45 2.47 -8.05
N ARG A 43 4.11 2.41 -8.01
CA ARG A 43 3.23 2.60 -9.16
C ARG A 43 2.45 3.90 -8.99
N ARG A 44 2.52 4.81 -9.96
CA ARG A 44 1.81 6.09 -9.90
C ARG A 44 0.31 5.92 -10.21
N PHE A 45 -0.52 6.52 -9.35
CA PHE A 45 -1.97 6.58 -9.42
C PHE A 45 -2.40 8.04 -9.47
N TRP A 46 -2.95 8.47 -10.60
CA TRP A 46 -3.42 9.84 -10.80
C TRP A 46 -4.84 10.01 -10.30
N PHE A 47 -5.08 10.69 -9.19
CA PHE A 47 -6.45 11.00 -8.74
C PHE A 47 -7.10 12.01 -9.68
N THR A 48 -6.36 13.07 -10.00
CA THR A 48 -6.71 14.09 -10.99
C THR A 48 -5.51 14.34 -11.91
N HIS A 49 -5.55 15.33 -12.80
CA HIS A 49 -4.39 15.69 -13.62
C HIS A 49 -3.23 16.31 -12.80
N LYS A 50 -3.53 16.83 -11.60
CA LYS A 50 -2.55 17.52 -10.74
C LYS A 50 -2.21 16.74 -9.47
N HIS A 51 -2.96 15.67 -9.20
CA HIS A 51 -2.85 14.91 -7.96
C HIS A 51 -2.50 13.47 -8.27
N TYR A 52 -1.34 12.99 -7.80
CA TYR A 52 -0.97 11.59 -7.95
C TYR A 52 -0.24 11.05 -6.73
N PHE A 53 -0.37 9.74 -6.54
CA PHE A 53 0.23 8.99 -5.45
C PHE A 53 0.96 7.76 -5.99
N PRO A 54 2.11 7.36 -5.44
CA PRO A 54 2.93 8.14 -4.52
C PRO A 54 3.77 9.19 -5.27
N TYR A 55 4.12 10.27 -4.58
CA TYR A 55 5.07 11.27 -5.08
C TYR A 55 6.50 10.73 -5.04
N ASP A 56 6.87 10.06 -3.94
CA ASP A 56 8.20 9.52 -3.65
C ASP A 56 8.17 8.00 -3.40
N ALA A 57 9.35 7.42 -3.13
CA ALA A 57 9.49 6.00 -2.82
C ALA A 57 9.01 5.65 -1.40
N ASP A 58 8.75 6.67 -0.58
CA ASP A 58 8.42 6.56 0.84
C ASP A 58 6.91 6.33 1.04
N PHE A 59 6.13 6.44 -0.05
CA PHE A 59 4.68 6.26 -0.09
C PHE A 59 3.93 7.19 0.88
N ASN A 60 4.54 8.29 1.31
CA ASN A 60 3.94 9.19 2.31
C ASN A 60 3.22 10.38 1.69
N HIS A 61 3.60 10.76 0.47
CA HIS A 61 3.20 12.00 -0.13
C HIS A 61 2.34 11.80 -1.37
N VAL A 62 1.31 12.65 -1.50
CA VAL A 62 0.54 12.85 -2.72
C VAL A 62 1.08 14.11 -3.38
N ALA A 63 1.47 14.02 -4.65
CA ALA A 63 1.86 15.19 -5.42
C ALA A 63 0.65 16.11 -5.59
N THR A 64 0.86 17.43 -5.46
CA THR A 64 -0.18 18.43 -5.69
C THR A 64 0.29 19.44 -6.73
N ASN A 65 -0.54 20.45 -7.05
CA ASN A 65 -0.17 21.45 -8.04
C ASN A 65 0.98 22.36 -7.60
N LYS A 66 1.13 22.56 -6.29
CA LYS A 66 2.09 23.50 -5.69
C LYS A 66 3.29 22.79 -5.06
N SER A 67 3.10 21.56 -4.58
CA SER A 67 4.14 20.80 -3.89
C SER A 67 3.69 19.33 -3.73
N PHE A 68 3.53 18.90 -2.48
CA PHE A 68 3.09 17.59 -2.08
C PHE A 68 2.36 17.71 -0.74
N CYS A 69 1.37 16.85 -0.50
CA CYS A 69 0.66 16.74 0.76
C CYS A 69 0.97 15.41 1.42
N SER A 70 1.27 15.45 2.72
CA SER A 70 1.47 14.25 3.52
C SER A 70 0.14 13.58 3.84
N LEU A 71 0.04 12.29 3.54
CA LEU A 71 -1.10 11.47 3.94
C LEU A 71 -1.24 11.33 5.47
N ALA A 72 -0.22 11.70 6.25
CA ALA A 72 -0.27 11.60 7.71
C ALA A 72 -1.05 12.75 8.38
N HIS A 73 -0.97 13.97 7.84
CA HIS A 73 -1.37 15.19 8.57
C HIS A 73 -2.44 16.05 7.88
N PHE A 74 -2.53 16.06 6.55
CA PHE A 74 -3.31 17.06 5.80
C PHE A 74 -4.35 16.41 4.87
N LEU A 75 -5.21 15.54 5.41
CA LEU A 75 -6.19 14.79 4.61
C LEU A 75 -7.40 15.63 4.19
N ASP A 76 -7.83 16.53 5.05
CA ASP A 76 -8.92 17.49 4.84
C ASP A 76 -8.55 18.52 3.78
N ASP A 77 -7.38 19.15 3.91
CA ASP A 77 -6.85 20.09 2.91
C ASP A 77 -6.67 19.42 1.54
N LEU A 78 -6.12 18.20 1.51
CA LEU A 78 -5.96 17.44 0.28
C LEU A 78 -7.32 17.04 -0.33
N ALA A 79 -8.31 16.70 0.49
CA ALA A 79 -9.65 16.39 0.02
C ALA A 79 -10.31 17.62 -0.61
N GLN A 80 -10.16 18.79 0.03
CA GLN A 80 -10.60 20.07 -0.50
C GLN A 80 -9.92 20.38 -1.85
N GLU A 81 -8.59 20.26 -1.94
CA GLU A 81 -7.85 20.52 -3.18
C GLU A 81 -8.26 19.58 -4.33
N ILE A 82 -8.50 18.30 -4.02
CA ILE A 82 -9.00 17.33 -5.01
C ILE A 82 -10.42 17.71 -5.48
N CYS A 83 -11.31 18.11 -4.57
CA CYS A 83 -12.66 18.57 -4.90
C CYS A 83 -12.65 19.83 -5.78
N GLU A 84 -11.80 20.80 -5.45
CA GLU A 84 -11.57 22.02 -6.24
C GLU A 84 -10.99 21.69 -7.63
N ALA A 85 -10.01 20.80 -7.72
CA ALA A 85 -9.46 20.33 -9.00
C ALA A 85 -10.48 19.56 -9.85
N CYS A 86 -11.50 18.97 -9.22
CA CYS A 86 -12.64 18.36 -9.90
C CYS A 86 -13.72 19.38 -10.28
N GLY A 87 -13.59 20.65 -9.87
CA GLY A 87 -14.56 21.71 -10.12
C GLY A 87 -15.90 21.44 -9.44
N TRP A 88 -15.91 20.73 -8.32
CA TRP A 88 -17.14 20.31 -7.61
C TRP A 88 -18.11 19.47 -8.45
N GLN A 89 -17.62 18.90 -9.57
CA GLN A 89 -18.45 18.08 -10.44
C GLN A 89 -18.54 16.64 -9.89
N PRO A 90 -19.74 16.14 -9.58
CA PRO A 90 -19.91 14.84 -8.91
C PRO A 90 -19.24 13.70 -9.69
N ARG A 91 -19.39 13.68 -11.01
CA ARG A 91 -18.77 12.67 -11.91
C ARG A 91 -17.25 12.65 -11.82
N ARG A 92 -16.61 13.82 -11.70
CA ARG A 92 -15.14 13.94 -11.61
C ARG A 92 -14.65 13.52 -10.22
N ILE A 93 -15.38 13.89 -9.17
CA ILE A 93 -15.10 13.49 -7.79
C ILE A 93 -15.22 11.97 -7.63
N LEU A 94 -16.30 11.36 -8.15
CA LEU A 94 -16.47 9.91 -8.17
C LEU A 94 -15.32 9.20 -8.90
N ARG A 95 -14.84 9.76 -10.02
CA ARG A 95 -13.68 9.24 -10.73
C ARG A 95 -12.41 9.32 -9.88
N ALA A 96 -12.16 10.44 -9.20
CA ALA A 96 -11.03 10.59 -8.29
C ALA A 96 -11.09 9.58 -7.14
N ILE A 97 -12.25 9.43 -6.49
CA ILE A 97 -12.52 8.45 -5.44
C ILE A 97 -12.18 7.03 -5.88
N ARG A 98 -12.65 6.61 -7.07
CA ARG A 98 -12.34 5.27 -7.61
C ARG A 98 -10.85 5.04 -7.78
N ARG A 99 -10.10 6.08 -8.18
CA ARG A 99 -8.65 5.99 -8.35
C ARG A 99 -7.89 5.99 -7.02
N ILE A 100 -8.37 6.73 -6.02
CA ILE A 100 -7.86 6.65 -4.64
C ILE A 100 -8.10 5.25 -4.08
N ALA A 101 -9.30 4.70 -4.28
CA ALA A 101 -9.63 3.33 -3.87
C ALA A 101 -8.73 2.30 -4.56
N ALA A 102 -8.46 2.45 -5.86
CA ALA A 102 -7.55 1.58 -6.60
C ALA A 102 -6.10 1.66 -6.08
N ALA A 103 -5.64 2.84 -5.69
CA ALA A 103 -4.33 3.01 -5.05
C ALA A 103 -4.28 2.29 -3.69
N ALA A 104 -5.32 2.44 -2.86
CA ALA A 104 -5.41 1.77 -1.57
C ALA A 104 -5.41 0.24 -1.73
N GLU A 105 -6.17 -0.27 -2.69
CA GLU A 105 -6.24 -1.70 -2.99
C GLU A 105 -4.91 -2.25 -3.49
N TRP A 106 -4.19 -1.48 -4.32
CA TRP A 106 -2.85 -1.84 -4.74
C TRP A 106 -1.89 -1.94 -3.54
N CYS A 107 -1.93 -0.98 -2.60
CA CYS A 107 -1.10 -1.02 -1.39
C CYS A 107 -1.38 -2.30 -0.58
N ARG A 108 -2.65 -2.65 -0.35
CA ARG A 108 -3.02 -3.88 0.38
C ARG A 108 -2.52 -5.14 -0.30
N LYS A 109 -2.75 -5.28 -1.61
CA LYS A 109 -2.28 -6.45 -2.37
C LYS A 109 -0.76 -6.61 -2.30
N ARG A 110 -0.03 -5.51 -2.29
CA ARG A 110 1.43 -5.54 -2.13
C ARG A 110 1.86 -5.84 -0.71
N ALA A 111 1.16 -5.32 0.31
CA ALA A 111 1.39 -5.69 1.71
C ALA A 111 1.23 -7.20 1.91
N GLU A 112 0.15 -7.77 1.40
CA GLU A 112 -0.12 -9.21 1.47
C GLU A 112 0.92 -10.02 0.71
N GLY A 113 1.31 -9.57 -0.50
CA GLY A 113 2.38 -10.20 -1.28
C GLY A 113 3.73 -10.20 -0.55
N ARG A 114 4.06 -9.14 0.18
CA ARG A 114 5.27 -9.07 1.03
C ARG A 114 5.21 -10.07 2.17
N LYS A 115 4.07 -10.17 2.86
CA LYS A 115 3.87 -11.16 3.93
C LYS A 115 4.05 -12.59 3.42
N ARG A 116 3.39 -12.93 2.31
CA ARG A 116 3.54 -14.25 1.66
C ARG A 116 4.97 -14.55 1.24
N HIS A 117 5.69 -13.54 0.74
CA HIS A 117 7.09 -13.70 0.39
C HIS A 117 7.95 -14.00 1.63
N ALA A 118 7.72 -13.30 2.74
CA ALA A 118 8.43 -13.56 4.00
C ALA A 118 8.17 -14.98 4.52
N GLU A 119 6.91 -15.42 4.49
CA GLU A 119 6.52 -16.79 4.85
C GLU A 119 7.20 -17.84 3.98
N GLU A 120 7.32 -17.59 2.67
CA GLU A 120 8.02 -18.51 1.76
C GLU A 120 9.51 -18.55 2.06
N ILE A 121 10.16 -17.42 2.40
CA ILE A 121 11.57 -17.44 2.84
C ILE A 121 11.74 -18.33 4.06
N LEU A 122 10.88 -18.19 5.09
CA LEU A 122 10.95 -19.03 6.28
C LEU A 122 10.75 -20.51 5.95
N ARG A 123 9.78 -20.81 5.07
CA ARG A 123 9.52 -22.17 4.62
C ARG A 123 10.73 -22.79 3.94
N GLN A 124 11.40 -22.03 3.07
CA GLN A 124 12.63 -22.48 2.41
C GLN A 124 13.74 -22.68 3.43
N GLN A 125 13.97 -21.73 4.35
CA GLN A 125 14.99 -21.86 5.40
C GLN A 125 14.80 -23.13 6.23
N SER A 126 13.58 -23.40 6.73
CA SER A 126 13.30 -24.62 7.49
C SER A 126 13.47 -25.91 6.68
N ARG A 127 13.33 -25.84 5.36
CA ARG A 127 13.61 -26.98 4.48
C ARG A 127 15.12 -27.22 4.38
N TRP A 128 15.89 -26.18 4.11
CA TRP A 128 17.35 -26.24 4.06
C TRP A 128 17.96 -26.74 5.37
N GLU A 129 17.44 -26.26 6.51
CA GLU A 129 17.87 -26.71 7.84
C GLU A 129 17.64 -28.21 8.06
N ARG A 130 16.48 -28.73 7.63
CA ARG A 130 16.17 -30.17 7.71
C ARG A 130 17.08 -31.00 6.81
N GLU A 131 17.30 -30.56 5.57
CA GLU A 131 18.19 -31.24 4.63
C GLU A 131 19.64 -31.27 5.18
N LEU A 132 20.12 -30.15 5.73
CA LEU A 132 21.44 -30.07 6.37
C LEU A 132 21.55 -30.98 7.60
N CYS A 133 20.51 -31.03 8.44
CA CYS A 133 20.48 -31.91 9.60
C CYS A 133 20.55 -33.39 9.19
N ASN A 134 19.73 -33.80 8.23
CA ASN A 134 19.72 -35.16 7.71
C ASN A 134 21.08 -35.57 7.16
N GLN A 135 21.74 -34.69 6.39
CA GLN A 135 23.08 -34.97 5.85
C GLN A 135 24.10 -35.19 6.97
N ARG A 136 24.09 -34.33 8.01
CA ARG A 136 24.98 -34.47 9.17
C ARG A 136 24.76 -35.79 9.90
N THR A 137 23.51 -36.22 10.04
CA THR A 137 23.18 -37.51 10.67
C THR A 137 23.71 -38.68 9.84
N LEU A 138 23.53 -38.65 8.51
CA LEU A 138 24.04 -39.68 7.61
C LEU A 138 25.58 -39.75 7.65
N ASP A 139 26.26 -38.60 7.61
CA ASP A 139 27.72 -38.53 7.68
C ASP A 139 28.25 -39.07 9.03
N ALA A 140 27.54 -38.80 10.13
CA ALA A 140 27.88 -39.32 11.45
C ALA A 140 27.73 -40.84 11.52
N ILE A 141 26.64 -41.39 10.96
CA ILE A 141 26.43 -42.84 10.89
C ILE A 141 27.52 -43.51 10.03
N ALA A 142 27.84 -42.94 8.87
CA ALA A 142 28.88 -43.47 7.98
C ALA A 142 30.26 -43.50 8.66
N LYS A 143 30.59 -42.51 9.49
CA LYS A 143 31.84 -42.48 10.27
C LYS A 143 31.90 -43.54 11.37
N LEU A 144 30.76 -43.93 11.95
CA LEU A 144 30.70 -44.93 13.02
C LEU A 144 30.69 -46.37 12.49
N GLY A 145 30.19 -46.60 11.27
CA GLY A 145 30.15 -47.93 10.64
C GLY A 145 31.40 -48.35 9.86
N GLY A 146 32.42 -47.48 9.79
CA GLY A 146 33.69 -47.73 9.10
C GLY A 146 34.88 -48.05 10.02
N ALA A 147 34.63 -48.35 11.30
CA ALA A 147 35.61 -48.84 12.29
C ALA A 147 35.32 -50.30 12.64
#